data_AF-A0A844YKX9-F1
#
_entry.id   AF-A0A844YKX9-F1
#
_cell.length_a   1.000
_cell.length_b   1.000
_cell.length_c   1.000
_cell.angle_alpha   90.00
_cell.angle_beta   90.00
_cell.angle_gamma   90.00
#
_symmetry.space_group_name_H-M   'P 1'
#
loop_
_entity.id
_entity.type
_entity.pdbx_description
1 polymer ?
#
loop_
_entity_poly.entity_id
_entity_poly.type
_entity_poly.pdbx_seq_one_letter_code
_entity_poly.pdbx_strand_id
1 'polypeptide(L)'
;MAKPNHVTDYIGDKTEDALDSMPSRKDPVPGPSTNPSTNIIIHDILLRSVGRLSRMTVEKALLGRQYGKQFAKDAVENRSIVQTLAAYGVTKVATKSIPGAAIVTTGLALKVLFDRSQSRRQSRVKGDKALKKNADGKTAI
;
A
#
# COMPACT_ATOMS: atom_id res chain seq x y z
N MET A 1 27.58 -10.61 10.50
CA MET A 1 26.21 -10.73 9.96
C MET A 1 25.34 -11.36 11.03
N ALA A 2 24.33 -10.63 11.52
CA ALA A 2 23.37 -11.17 12.48
C ALA A 2 22.54 -12.26 11.79
N LYS A 3 22.26 -13.37 12.49
CA LYS A 3 21.42 -14.44 11.94
C LYS A 3 19.96 -13.94 11.88
N PRO A 4 19.25 -14.09 10.74
CA PRO A 4 17.84 -13.75 10.66
C PRO A 4 17.05 -14.68 11.57
N ASN A 5 16.35 -14.11 12.56
CA ASN A 5 15.56 -14.88 13.53
C ASN A 5 14.08 -14.93 13.15
N HIS A 6 13.67 -14.19 12.12
CA HIS A 6 12.30 -14.14 11.63
C HIS A 6 12.21 -14.40 10.12
N VAL A 7 11.11 -15.01 9.68
CA VAL A 7 10.83 -15.27 8.25
C VAL A 7 10.83 -13.96 7.45
N THR A 8 10.38 -12.87 8.07
CA THR A 8 10.41 -11.52 7.47
C THR A 8 11.83 -11.04 7.20
N ASP A 9 12.78 -11.35 8.07
CA ASP A 9 14.18 -10.94 7.89
C ASP A 9 14.80 -11.69 6.70
N TYR A 10 14.55 -12.99 6.61
CA TYR A 10 15.03 -13.82 5.50
C TYR A 10 14.46 -13.39 4.14
N ILE A 11 13.15 -13.05 4.12
CA ILE A 11 12.51 -12.51 2.91
C ILE A 11 13.07 -11.11 2.61
N GLY A 12 13.35 -10.30 3.63
CA GLY A 12 13.99 -9.00 3.52
C GLY A 12 15.34 -9.09 2.81
N ASP A 13 16.27 -9.89 3.34
CA ASP A 13 17.62 -10.08 2.81
C ASP A 13 17.59 -10.53 1.33
N LYS A 14 16.75 -11.51 1.01
CA LYS A 14 16.61 -11.99 -0.38
C LYS A 14 16.03 -10.95 -1.33
N THR A 15 15.18 -10.06 -0.81
CA THR A 15 14.61 -8.97 -1.60
C THR A 15 15.67 -7.88 -1.82
N GLU A 16 16.49 -7.60 -0.82
CA GLU A 16 17.62 -6.66 -0.92
C GLU A 16 18.64 -7.12 -1.95
N ASP A 17 19.07 -8.39 -1.90
CA ASP A 17 19.99 -8.99 -2.88
C ASP A 17 19.47 -8.87 -4.33
N ALA A 18 18.16 -9.10 -4.52
CA ALA A 18 17.52 -9.01 -5.83
C ALA A 18 17.40 -7.56 -6.33
N LEU A 19 17.26 -6.59 -5.42
CA LEU A 19 17.19 -5.17 -5.74
C LEU A 19 18.58 -4.58 -6.02
N ASP A 20 19.62 -5.00 -5.31
CA ASP A 20 21.01 -4.56 -5.53
C ASP A 20 21.57 -5.06 -6.86
N SER A 21 21.05 -6.18 -7.37
CA SER A 21 21.36 -6.72 -8.70
C SER A 21 20.80 -5.85 -9.85
N MET A 22 19.96 -4.85 -9.56
CA MET A 22 19.39 -3.94 -10.56
C MET A 22 20.21 -2.65 -10.68
N PRO A 23 20.32 -2.04 -11.88
CA PRO A 23 21.13 -0.84 -12.10
C PRO A 23 20.74 0.27 -11.12
N SER A 24 21.74 0.73 -10.35
CA SER A 24 21.57 1.55 -9.15
C SER A 24 20.74 2.79 -9.40
N ARG A 25 19.50 2.79 -8.89
CA ARG A 25 18.68 4.00 -8.80
C ARG A 25 19.19 4.79 -7.59
N LYS A 26 19.50 6.08 -7.77
CA LYS A 26 20.03 7.01 -6.73
C LYS A 26 19.04 7.31 -5.58
N ASP A 27 18.01 6.48 -5.38
CA ASP A 27 16.92 6.69 -4.44
C ASP A 27 16.80 5.48 -3.49
N PRO A 28 17.02 5.66 -2.17
CA PRO A 28 16.97 4.58 -1.18
C PRO A 28 15.62 3.85 -1.11
N VAL A 29 14.53 4.52 -1.50
CA VAL A 29 13.20 3.92 -1.68
C VAL A 29 12.67 4.40 -3.03
N PRO A 30 12.70 3.56 -4.08
CA PRO A 30 12.22 3.95 -5.40
C PRO A 30 10.72 4.22 -5.35
N GLY A 31 10.26 5.24 -6.08
CA GLY A 31 8.84 5.56 -6.12
C GLY A 31 8.56 6.91 -6.80
N PRO A 32 7.27 7.26 -6.95
CA PRO A 32 6.87 8.46 -7.69
C PRO A 32 7.16 9.77 -6.96
N SER A 33 7.34 9.75 -5.63
CA SER A 33 7.76 10.92 -4.83
C SER A 33 9.28 10.95 -4.64
N THR A 34 9.83 12.15 -4.45
CA THR A 34 11.24 12.36 -4.07
C THR A 34 11.48 12.18 -2.56
N ASN A 35 10.41 12.00 -1.78
CA ASN A 35 10.46 11.76 -0.34
C ASN A 35 10.35 10.25 -0.05
N PRO A 36 11.37 9.62 0.57
CA PRO A 36 11.37 8.18 0.83
C PRO A 36 10.25 7.71 1.74
N SER A 37 9.83 8.51 2.74
CA SER A 37 8.69 8.16 3.60
C SER A 37 7.37 8.10 2.83
N THR A 38 7.17 9.04 1.90
CA THR A 38 5.99 9.06 1.04
C THR A 38 5.94 7.81 0.16
N ASN A 39 7.08 7.37 -0.39
CA ASN A 39 7.14 6.17 -1.23
C ASN A 39 6.77 4.89 -0.46
N ILE A 40 7.22 4.73 0.78
CA ILE A 40 6.83 3.59 1.62
C ILE A 40 5.32 3.55 1.88
N ILE A 41 4.69 4.70 2.16
CA ILE A 41 3.23 4.79 2.35
C ILE A 41 2.50 4.37 1.07
N ILE A 42 2.96 4.86 -0.09
CA ILE A 42 2.39 4.48 -1.39
C ILE A 42 2.50 2.98 -1.61
N HIS A 43 3.67 2.37 -1.34
CA HIS A 43 3.86 0.93 -1.48
C HIS A 43 2.94 0.12 -0.56
N ASP A 44 2.76 0.53 0.69
CA ASP A 44 1.85 -0.13 1.63
C ASP A 44 0.38 -0.10 1.14
N ILE A 45 -0.06 1.05 0.60
CA ILE A 45 -1.41 1.18 0.00
C ILE A 45 -1.55 0.30 -1.24
N LEU A 46 -0.52 0.25 -2.10
CA LEU A 46 -0.50 -0.61 -3.27
C LEU A 46 -0.59 -2.09 -2.86
N LEU A 47 0.22 -2.53 -1.89
CA LEU A 47 0.20 -3.90 -1.39
C LEU A 47 -1.17 -4.30 -0.85
N ARG A 48 -1.82 -3.43 -0.06
CA ARG A 48 -3.19 -3.68 0.43
C ARG A 48 -4.20 -3.77 -0.70
N SER A 49 -4.05 -2.94 -1.72
CA SER A 49 -4.93 -2.92 -2.88
C SER A 49 -4.77 -4.20 -3.71
N VAL A 50 -3.54 -4.59 -4.01
CA VAL A 50 -3.20 -5.83 -4.71
C VAL A 50 -3.73 -7.03 -3.93
N GLY A 51 -3.50 -7.12 -2.62
CA GLY A 51 -3.99 -8.24 -1.81
C GLY A 51 -5.51 -8.37 -1.81
N ARG A 52 -6.26 -7.26 -1.76
CA ARG A 52 -7.73 -7.28 -1.87
C ARG A 52 -8.18 -7.79 -3.24
N LEU A 53 -7.56 -7.30 -4.32
CA LEU A 53 -7.89 -7.74 -5.67
C LEU A 53 -7.56 -9.22 -5.88
N SER A 54 -6.38 -9.68 -5.42
CA SER A 54 -6.00 -11.09 -5.48
C SER A 54 -7.01 -11.96 -4.75
N ARG A 55 -7.44 -11.56 -3.54
CA ARG A 55 -8.48 -12.28 -2.80
C ARG A 55 -9.79 -12.37 -3.58
N MET A 56 -10.28 -11.24 -4.12
CA MET A 56 -11.51 -11.23 -4.92
C MET A 56 -11.41 -12.11 -6.16
N THR A 57 -10.26 -12.13 -6.82
CA THR A 57 -10.01 -12.99 -7.98
C THR A 57 -10.04 -14.47 -7.61
N VAL A 58 -9.41 -14.84 -6.49
CA VAL A 58 -9.46 -16.23 -5.98
C VAL A 58 -10.89 -16.61 -5.62
N GLU A 59 -11.62 -15.76 -4.90
CA GLU A 59 -13.03 -16.00 -4.56
C GLU A 59 -13.89 -16.18 -5.82
N LYS A 60 -13.73 -15.32 -6.84
CA LYS A 60 -14.43 -15.45 -8.14
C LYS A 60 -14.07 -16.73 -8.87
N ALA A 61 -12.80 -17.12 -8.87
CA ALA A 61 -12.36 -18.34 -9.55
C ALA A 61 -12.96 -19.60 -8.91
N LEU A 62 -12.95 -19.67 -7.58
CA LEU A 62 -13.51 -20.79 -6.82
C LEU A 62 -15.03 -20.87 -6.99
N LEU A 63 -15.74 -19.76 -6.77
CA LEU A 63 -17.19 -19.68 -6.94
C LEU A 63 -17.60 -19.93 -8.40
N GLY A 64 -16.79 -19.46 -9.36
CA GLY A 64 -17.05 -19.60 -10.79
C GLY A 64 -16.96 -21.04 -11.27
N ARG A 65 -16.11 -21.85 -10.62
CA ARG A 65 -15.98 -23.29 -10.89
C ARG A 65 -17.19 -24.08 -10.38
N GLN A 66 -17.76 -23.70 -9.25
CA GLN A 66 -18.83 -24.47 -8.59
C GLN A 66 -20.23 -24.03 -9.03
N TYR A 67 -20.45 -22.72 -9.21
CA TYR A 67 -21.80 -22.15 -9.41
C TYR A 67 -21.96 -21.40 -10.74
N GLY A 68 -20.91 -21.40 -11.59
CA GLY A 68 -20.90 -20.71 -12.87
C GLY A 68 -20.42 -19.27 -12.78
N LYS A 69 -19.91 -18.75 -13.91
CA LYS A 69 -19.22 -17.46 -13.98
C LYS A 69 -20.11 -16.27 -13.59
N GLN A 70 -21.38 -16.30 -13.99
CA GLN A 70 -22.32 -15.19 -13.73
C GLN A 70 -22.66 -15.10 -12.24
N PHE A 71 -23.00 -16.24 -11.61
CA PHE A 71 -23.24 -16.30 -10.17
C PHE A 71 -22.01 -15.88 -9.36
N ALA A 72 -20.82 -16.33 -9.74
CA ALA A 72 -19.59 -15.94 -9.05
C ALA A 72 -19.28 -14.44 -9.16
N LYS A 73 -19.54 -13.86 -10.34
CA LYS A 73 -19.42 -12.43 -10.55
C LYS A 73 -20.38 -11.69 -9.63
N ASP A 74 -21.66 -12.04 -9.66
CA ASP A 74 -22.68 -11.38 -8.86
C ASP A 74 -22.47 -11.59 -7.36
N ALA A 75 -22.09 -12.80 -6.93
CA ALA A 75 -21.86 -13.12 -5.52
C ALA A 75 -20.63 -12.38 -4.95
N VAL A 76 -19.51 -12.30 -5.69
CA VAL A 76 -18.32 -11.60 -5.20
C VAL A 76 -18.45 -10.08 -5.36
N GLU A 77 -18.96 -9.60 -6.50
CA GLU A 77 -19.10 -8.16 -6.76
C GLU A 77 -20.24 -7.56 -5.92
N ASN A 78 -21.43 -8.17 -5.90
CA ASN A 78 -22.52 -7.63 -5.09
C ASN A 78 -22.26 -7.78 -3.61
N ARG A 79 -21.63 -8.87 -3.12
CA ARG A 79 -21.23 -8.92 -1.72
C ARG A 79 -20.18 -7.87 -1.42
N SER A 80 -19.20 -7.65 -2.29
CA SER A 80 -18.20 -6.60 -2.07
C SER A 80 -18.85 -5.22 -2.05
N ILE A 81 -19.79 -4.93 -2.95
CA ILE A 81 -20.50 -3.64 -3.04
C ILE A 81 -21.47 -3.45 -1.87
N VAL A 82 -22.31 -4.45 -1.58
CA VAL A 82 -23.28 -4.43 -0.47
C VAL A 82 -22.55 -4.44 0.87
N GLN A 83 -21.49 -5.21 1.06
CA GLN A 83 -20.66 -5.14 2.27
C GLN A 83 -19.97 -3.78 2.37
N THR A 84 -19.56 -3.15 1.25
CA THR A 84 -19.02 -1.79 1.25
C THR A 84 -20.08 -0.76 1.65
N LEU A 85 -21.30 -0.88 1.15
CA LEU A 85 -22.42 0.04 1.45
C LEU A 85 -23.03 -0.20 2.83
N ALA A 86 -23.19 -1.44 3.25
CA ALA A 86 -23.66 -1.83 4.58
C ALA A 86 -22.61 -1.50 5.63
N ALA A 87 -21.33 -1.76 5.35
CA ALA A 87 -20.24 -1.22 6.15
C ALA A 87 -20.35 0.30 6.17
N TYR A 88 -20.50 1.01 5.05
CA TYR A 88 -20.63 2.48 5.01
C TYR A 88 -21.80 3.04 5.84
N GLY A 89 -22.98 2.41 5.78
CA GLY A 89 -24.15 2.76 6.60
C GLY A 89 -23.91 2.54 8.09
N VAL A 90 -23.17 1.49 8.45
CA VAL A 90 -22.72 1.22 9.82
C VAL A 90 -21.52 2.11 10.21
N THR A 91 -20.79 2.67 9.25
CA THR A 91 -19.46 3.28 9.43
C THR A 91 -19.36 4.78 9.14
N LYS A 92 -20.48 5.52 9.26
CA LYS A 92 -20.37 6.90 9.80
C LYS A 92 -19.63 6.91 11.16
N VAL A 93 -19.44 5.74 11.76
CA VAL A 93 -18.61 5.48 12.95
C VAL A 93 -17.25 4.78 12.68
N ALA A 94 -16.97 4.11 11.54
CA ALA A 94 -15.68 3.38 11.39
C ALA A 94 -15.26 2.95 9.95
N THR A 95 -14.83 3.89 9.12
CA THR A 95 -13.82 3.74 8.04
C THR A 95 -13.76 2.44 7.19
N LYS A 96 -14.26 2.52 5.94
CA LYS A 96 -13.52 2.17 4.70
C LYS A 96 -14.39 2.43 3.46
N SER A 97 -14.14 3.56 2.77
CA SER A 97 -15.06 4.19 1.83
C SER A 97 -14.44 4.43 0.43
N ILE A 98 -15.26 4.32 -0.61
CA ILE A 98 -14.95 4.79 -1.99
C ILE A 98 -14.68 6.31 -2.01
N PRO A 99 -15.45 7.15 -1.26
CA PRO A 99 -15.05 8.53 -0.99
C PRO A 99 -13.66 8.67 -0.35
N GLY A 100 -13.32 7.80 0.61
CA GLY A 100 -12.01 7.78 1.25
C GLY A 100 -10.90 7.37 0.30
N ALA A 101 -11.16 6.41 -0.60
CA ALA A 101 -10.24 6.07 -1.67
C ALA A 101 -9.98 7.28 -2.57
N ALA A 102 -11.03 8.01 -3.00
CA ALA A 102 -10.87 9.22 -3.81
C ALA A 102 -10.08 10.33 -3.07
N ILE A 103 -10.35 10.53 -1.79
CA ILE A 103 -9.62 11.51 -0.96
C ILE A 103 -8.16 11.08 -0.79
N VAL A 104 -7.90 9.80 -0.50
CA VAL A 104 -6.53 9.27 -0.32
C VAL A 104 -5.76 9.30 -1.63
N THR A 105 -6.35 8.85 -2.74
CA THR A 105 -5.69 8.88 -4.06
C THR A 105 -5.41 10.31 -4.50
N THR A 106 -6.37 11.23 -4.32
CA THR A 106 -6.19 12.65 -4.64
C THR A 106 -5.13 13.28 -3.74
N GLY A 107 -5.19 13.05 -2.43
CA GLY A 107 -4.22 13.56 -1.47
C GLY A 107 -2.81 13.03 -1.72
N LEU A 108 -2.66 11.75 -2.05
CA LEU A 108 -1.37 11.17 -2.43
C LEU A 108 -0.85 11.74 -3.75
N ALA A 109 -1.70 11.89 -4.77
CA ALA A 109 -1.30 12.48 -6.04
C ALA A 109 -0.84 13.92 -5.86
N LEU A 110 -1.59 14.74 -5.13
CA LEU A 110 -1.21 16.11 -4.79
C LEU A 110 0.10 16.14 -3.99
N LYS A 111 0.27 15.21 -3.03
CA LYS A 111 1.50 15.12 -2.24
C LYS A 111 2.71 14.73 -3.09
N VAL A 112 2.57 13.80 -4.02
CA VAL A 112 3.63 13.43 -4.96
C VAL A 112 4.05 14.64 -5.80
N LEU A 113 3.08 15.39 -6.34
CA LEU A 113 3.35 16.60 -7.11
C LEU A 113 4.03 17.68 -6.27
N PHE A 114 3.61 17.85 -5.02
CA PHE A 114 4.21 18.80 -4.08
C PHE A 114 5.63 18.41 -3.65
N ASP A 115 5.87 17.13 -3.32
CA ASP A 115 7.20 16.65 -2.95
C ASP A 115 8.18 16.79 -4.14
N ARG A 116 7.66 16.72 -5.37
CA ARG A 116 8.41 16.91 -6.62
C ARG A 116 8.67 18.38 -6.96
N SER A 117 7.81 19.31 -6.52
CA SER A 117 8.03 20.76 -6.67
C SER A 117 9.00 21.33 -5.63
N GLN A 118 9.19 20.66 -4.49
CA GLN A 118 10.23 21.00 -3.52
C GLN A 118 11.64 20.59 -3.99
N SER A 119 12.66 21.26 -3.44
CA SER A 119 14.06 20.88 -3.65
C SER A 119 14.29 19.43 -3.25
N ARG A 120 14.80 18.61 -4.18
CA ARG A 120 15.10 17.18 -3.97
C ARG A 120 15.88 16.91 -2.68
N ARG A 121 16.85 17.76 -2.35
CA ARG A 121 17.65 17.63 -1.13
C ARG A 121 16.80 17.82 0.12
N GLN A 122 15.89 18.78 0.11
CA GLN A 122 15.00 19.05 1.24
C GLN A 122 13.98 17.91 1.44
N SER A 123 13.37 17.41 0.37
CA SER A 123 12.41 16.31 0.42
C SER A 123 13.02 15.02 0.98
N ARG A 124 14.27 14.71 0.58
CA ARG A 124 15.03 13.56 1.11
C ARG A 124 15.34 13.71 2.59
N VAL A 125 15.93 14.84 3.00
CA VAL A 125 16.26 15.09 4.42
C VAL A 125 15.01 15.04 5.30
N LYS A 126 13.88 15.58 4.82
CA LYS A 126 12.60 15.50 5.56
C LYS A 126 12.10 14.06 5.69
N GLY A 127 12.18 13.27 4.62
CA GLY A 127 11.80 11.85 4.64
C GLY A 127 12.69 11.04 5.58
N ASP A 128 14.00 11.19 5.48
CA ASP A 128 14.95 10.45 6.34
C ASP A 128 14.72 10.77 7.83
N LYS A 129 14.47 12.04 8.17
CA LYS A 129 14.11 12.45 9.54
C LYS A 129 12.80 11.80 10.00
N ALA A 130 11.78 11.72 9.15
CA ALA A 130 10.50 11.10 9.48
C ALA A 130 10.65 9.59 9.70
N LEU A 131 11.41 8.90 8.85
CA LEU A 131 11.70 7.47 9.00
C LEU A 131 12.44 7.18 10.31
N LYS A 132 13.48 7.97 10.63
CA LYS A 132 14.23 7.84 11.90
C LYS A 132 13.33 8.06 13.12
N LYS A 133 12.49 9.10 13.10
CA LYS A 133 11.54 9.37 14.19
C LYS A 133 10.58 8.19 14.44
N ASN A 134 10.11 7.54 13.38
CA ASN A 134 9.22 6.39 13.50
C ASN A 134 9.95 5.14 14.02
N ALA A 135 11.23 4.96 13.67
CA ALA A 135 12.07 3.89 14.20
C ALA A 135 12.34 4.06 15.71
N ASP A 136 12.49 5.30 16.17
CA ASP A 136 12.73 5.63 17.58
C ASP A 136 11.47 5.50 18.48
N GLY A 137 10.35 5.00 17.95
CA GLY A 137 9.14 4.68 18.73
C GLY A 137 8.34 5.87 19.27
N LYS A 138 8.68 7.11 18.92
CA LYS A 138 7.92 8.31 19.30
C LYS A 138 6.74 8.57 18.34
N THR A 139 5.78 7.65 18.32
CA THR A 139 4.46 7.90 17.73
C THR A 139 3.62 8.75 18.69
N ALA A 140 3.41 10.01 18.34
CA ALA A 140 2.20 10.71 18.75
C ALA A 140 1.06 10.09 17.95
N ILE A 141 0.19 9.34 18.64
CA ILE A 141 -1.16 9.05 18.17
C ILE A 141 -1.98 10.32 18.43
#